data_AF-A0A9X8DW88-F1
#
_entry.id   AF-A0A9X8DW88-F1
#
_cell.length_a   1.000
_cell.length_b   1.000
_cell.length_c   1.000
_cell.angle_alpha   90.00
_cell.angle_beta   90.00
_cell.angle_gamma   90.00
#
_symmetry.space_group_name_H-M   'P 1'
#
loop_
_entity.id
_entity.type
_entity.pdbx_description
1 polymer ?
#
loop_
_entity_poly.entity_id
_entity_poly.type
_entity_poly.pdbx_seq_one_letter_code
_entity_poly.pdbx_strand_id
1 'polypeptide(L)'
;LQDPRVNIFASFPTSDFRYVRKAIVRAILGTDMAVHNDTIDALVSRFQPLPTATTPVKSPPLHHPTLASSVSSSASTSSGDSTGSLPPAIWESPDVVPFPPSSPPPPWRVFENSEDDRLFLVKAIVHAADLSAQVFPKHIALKWSNMIAKEFAYQALMESAEGLPVTHQHVDDPLLMVESQHFFAARLVAPLWVALVQFFPQLHHCMTNLHANIAHYEVEIRRLQAFGTACQKAHADSNDKAPVLPAPTNEGQAVPGINKNTPAKFNSFRIRAASNTTPLLTPSPTSLSPLSISPRKSHHQLLHISTTSEDDYTANNVITLE
;
A
#
# COMPACT_ATOMS: atom_id res chain seq x y z
N LEU A 1 -28.96 1.85 5.78
CA LEU A 1 -29.15 2.74 6.95
C LEU A 1 -30.52 3.44 6.96
N GLN A 2 -31.55 2.92 6.25
CA GLN A 2 -32.92 3.45 6.34
C GLN A 2 -33.63 3.00 7.62
N ASP A 3 -33.26 1.83 8.15
CA ASP A 3 -33.70 1.37 9.47
C ASP A 3 -33.03 2.20 10.57
N PRO A 4 -33.80 2.90 11.43
CA PRO A 4 -33.27 3.74 12.50
C PRO A 4 -32.36 3.00 13.48
N ARG A 5 -32.56 1.69 13.68
CA ARG A 5 -31.82 0.88 14.66
C ARG A 5 -30.35 0.68 14.29
N VAL A 6 -30.02 0.87 13.03
CA VAL A 6 -28.66 0.67 12.49
C VAL A 6 -28.10 1.93 11.84
N ASN A 7 -28.81 3.07 11.94
CA ASN A 7 -28.35 4.31 11.32
C ASN A 7 -27.26 4.97 12.17
N ILE A 8 -26.01 4.64 11.86
CA ILE A 8 -24.81 5.22 12.50
C ILE A 8 -24.67 6.74 12.32
N PHE A 9 -25.44 7.36 11.41
CA PHE A 9 -25.46 8.80 11.18
C PHE A 9 -26.68 9.51 11.77
N ALA A 10 -27.50 8.83 12.60
CA ALA A 10 -28.76 9.37 13.10
C ALA A 10 -28.60 10.67 13.92
N SER A 11 -27.46 10.85 14.60
CA SER A 11 -27.17 12.04 15.40
C SER A 11 -26.53 13.19 14.60
N PHE A 12 -26.23 12.98 13.31
CA PHE A 12 -25.52 13.99 12.53
C PHE A 12 -26.45 15.13 12.14
N PRO A 13 -26.02 16.39 12.24
CA PRO A 13 -26.70 17.50 11.58
C PRO A 13 -26.85 17.25 10.08
N THR A 14 -27.91 17.78 9.48
CA THR A 14 -28.20 17.56 8.05
C THR A 14 -27.06 18.03 7.13
N SER A 15 -26.33 19.08 7.51
CA SER A 15 -25.13 19.54 6.79
C SER A 15 -24.03 18.48 6.74
N ASP A 16 -23.76 17.86 7.87
CA ASP A 16 -22.65 16.93 8.07
C ASP A 16 -22.98 15.61 7.38
N PHE A 17 -24.23 15.15 7.51
CA PHE A 17 -24.71 14.00 6.76
C PHE A 17 -24.58 14.20 5.25
N ARG A 18 -24.94 15.38 4.72
CA ARG A 18 -24.76 15.68 3.28
C ARG A 18 -23.28 15.62 2.88
N TYR A 19 -22.39 16.18 3.69
CA TYR A 19 -20.95 16.15 3.42
C TYR A 19 -20.39 14.72 3.43
N VAL A 20 -20.66 13.95 4.49
CA VAL A 20 -20.20 12.57 4.63
C VAL A 20 -20.76 11.68 3.52
N ARG A 21 -22.04 11.84 3.18
CA ARG A 21 -22.63 11.14 2.04
C ARG A 21 -21.91 11.49 0.73
N LYS A 22 -21.61 12.77 0.47
CA LYS A 22 -20.85 13.20 -0.71
C LYS A 22 -19.45 12.56 -0.74
N ALA A 23 -18.76 12.53 0.40
CA ALA A 23 -17.45 11.91 0.53
C ALA A 23 -17.47 10.40 0.28
N ILE A 24 -18.39 9.67 0.90
CA ILE A 24 -18.56 8.22 0.72
C ILE A 24 -18.88 7.90 -0.73
N VAL A 25 -19.82 8.62 -1.36
CA VAL A 25 -20.18 8.39 -2.76
C VAL A 25 -18.98 8.64 -3.68
N ARG A 26 -18.23 9.73 -3.49
CA ARG A 26 -17.02 10.01 -4.29
C ARG A 26 -15.93 8.95 -4.08
N ALA A 27 -15.77 8.44 -2.86
CA ALA A 27 -14.80 7.39 -2.57
C ALA A 27 -15.17 6.07 -3.25
N ILE A 28 -16.43 5.62 -3.13
CA ILE A 28 -16.92 4.38 -3.77
C ILE A 28 -16.84 4.47 -5.30
N LEU A 29 -17.28 5.58 -5.90
CA LEU A 29 -17.12 5.77 -7.35
C LEU A 29 -15.65 5.89 -7.77
N GLY A 30 -14.76 6.16 -6.82
CA GLY A 30 -13.34 6.26 -7.03
C GLY A 30 -12.58 4.94 -7.06
N THR A 31 -13.20 3.83 -6.61
CA THR A 31 -12.56 2.50 -6.62
C THR A 31 -12.64 1.81 -7.98
N ASP A 32 -13.45 2.35 -8.91
CA ASP A 32 -13.57 1.79 -10.26
C ASP A 32 -12.22 1.91 -11.02
N MET A 33 -11.78 0.81 -11.63
CA MET A 33 -10.56 0.79 -12.44
C MET A 33 -10.63 1.69 -13.68
N ALA A 34 -11.82 2.06 -14.15
CA ALA A 34 -12.01 3.00 -15.25
C ALA A 34 -11.46 4.40 -14.96
N VAL A 35 -11.44 4.82 -13.67
CA VAL A 35 -10.92 6.13 -13.24
C VAL A 35 -9.50 6.06 -12.68
N HIS A 36 -8.84 4.89 -12.78
CA HIS A 36 -7.53 4.65 -12.18
C HIS A 36 -6.45 5.57 -12.75
N ASN A 37 -6.33 5.65 -14.08
CA ASN A 37 -5.34 6.50 -14.72
C ASN A 37 -5.59 7.98 -14.44
N ASP A 38 -6.85 8.44 -14.53
CA ASP A 38 -7.23 9.81 -14.17
C ASP A 38 -6.84 10.16 -12.73
N THR A 39 -6.97 9.18 -11.81
CA THR A 39 -6.57 9.36 -10.41
C THR A 39 -5.06 9.49 -10.26
N ILE A 40 -4.28 8.68 -10.99
CA ILE A 40 -2.82 8.79 -11.02
C ILE A 40 -2.40 10.14 -11.59
N ASP A 41 -2.94 10.54 -12.75
CA ASP A 41 -2.60 11.80 -13.41
C ASP A 41 -2.91 13.00 -12.50
N ALA A 42 -4.06 12.96 -11.81
CA ALA A 42 -4.44 13.99 -10.85
C ALA A 42 -3.54 14.03 -9.60
N LEU A 43 -2.99 12.89 -9.15
CA LEU A 43 -1.97 12.86 -8.08
C LEU A 43 -0.66 13.45 -8.59
N VAL A 44 -0.19 13.02 -9.77
CA VAL A 44 1.08 13.46 -10.35
C VAL A 44 1.06 14.95 -10.70
N SER A 45 -0.04 15.47 -11.24
CA SER A 45 -0.16 16.90 -11.60
C SER A 45 0.00 17.82 -10.40
N ARG A 46 -0.33 17.34 -9.19
CA ARG A 46 -0.21 18.08 -7.93
C ARG A 46 1.22 18.13 -7.38
N PHE A 47 2.14 17.34 -7.93
CA PHE A 47 3.58 17.43 -7.63
C PHE A 47 4.35 18.37 -8.55
N GLN A 48 3.76 18.80 -9.66
CA GLN A 48 4.49 19.63 -10.61
C GLN A 48 4.73 21.03 -10.01
N PRO A 49 5.98 21.54 -10.00
CA PRO A 49 6.22 22.92 -9.64
C PRO A 49 5.46 23.83 -10.61
N LEU A 50 4.82 24.88 -10.08
CA LEU A 50 4.08 25.87 -10.86
C LEU A 50 4.93 26.32 -12.07
N PRO A 51 4.37 26.41 -13.29
CA PRO A 51 5.09 27.03 -14.40
C PRO A 51 5.52 28.43 -13.98
N THR A 52 6.82 28.67 -13.87
CA THR A 52 7.38 30.00 -13.64
C THR A 52 6.84 30.92 -14.73
N ALA A 53 6.06 31.91 -14.33
CA ALA A 53 5.54 32.93 -15.22
C ALA A 53 6.70 33.57 -15.98
N THR A 54 6.87 33.19 -17.25
CA THR A 54 7.73 33.91 -18.18
C THR A 54 6.88 35.03 -18.76
N THR A 55 6.85 36.19 -18.10
CA THR A 55 6.45 37.43 -18.74
C THR A 55 7.71 38.12 -19.26
N PRO A 56 7.88 38.31 -20.58
CA PRO A 56 8.94 39.17 -21.08
C PRO A 56 8.48 40.62 -20.94
N VAL A 57 8.93 41.31 -19.89
CA VAL A 57 8.81 42.77 -19.82
C VAL A 57 9.88 43.35 -20.75
N LYS A 58 9.43 43.86 -21.91
CA LYS A 58 10.24 44.73 -22.78
C LYS A 58 10.45 46.07 -22.07
N SER A 59 11.70 46.37 -21.70
CA SER A 59 12.11 47.74 -21.33
C SER A 59 12.49 48.53 -22.60
N PRO A 60 12.11 49.81 -22.74
CA PRO A 60 12.46 50.63 -23.90
C PRO A 60 13.89 51.20 -23.82
N PRO A 61 14.54 51.54 -24.96
CA PRO A 61 15.95 51.89 -25.01
C PRO A 61 16.19 53.39 -24.81
N LEU A 62 17.27 53.76 -24.12
CA LEU A 62 17.88 55.09 -24.21
C LEU A 62 19.40 54.96 -24.41
N HIS A 63 19.89 55.84 -25.28
CA HIS A 63 21.13 55.76 -26.04
C HIS A 63 22.41 56.08 -25.24
N HIS A 64 23.47 55.25 -25.42
CA HIS A 64 24.88 55.52 -25.84
C HIS A 64 25.56 56.89 -25.56
N PRO A 65 26.94 57.03 -25.61
CA PRO A 65 28.02 56.02 -25.67
C PRO A 65 29.37 56.35 -24.93
N THR A 66 30.28 55.35 -24.94
CA THR A 66 31.78 55.39 -25.04
C THR A 66 32.72 55.51 -23.82
N LEU A 67 33.83 54.77 -24.00
CA LEU A 67 34.99 54.36 -23.19
C LEU A 67 35.96 55.44 -22.65
N ALA A 68 36.69 55.00 -21.62
CA ALA A 68 38.09 55.32 -21.21
C ALA A 68 38.36 56.71 -20.63
N SER A 69 39.32 56.95 -19.74
CA SER A 69 40.06 56.21 -18.70
C SER A 69 40.82 57.29 -17.91
N SER A 70 41.08 57.04 -16.62
CA SER A 70 42.17 57.61 -15.79
C SER A 70 42.24 59.14 -15.59
N VAL A 71 42.12 59.64 -14.35
CA VAL A 71 43.24 60.06 -13.47
C VAL A 71 42.77 60.83 -12.22
N SER A 72 43.34 60.42 -11.08
CA SER A 72 43.91 61.25 -10.00
C SER A 72 43.07 62.16 -9.06
N SER A 73 43.16 61.80 -7.77
CA SER A 73 43.61 62.64 -6.63
C SER A 73 42.63 63.47 -5.79
N SER A 74 42.54 63.06 -4.52
CA SER A 74 42.64 63.82 -3.24
C SER A 74 41.89 65.16 -3.06
N ALA A 75 41.12 65.28 -1.97
CA ALA A 75 41.54 65.93 -0.72
C ALA A 75 40.35 66.24 0.22
N SER A 76 40.68 66.24 1.50
CA SER A 76 39.96 66.49 2.75
C SER A 76 39.50 67.94 3.02
N THR A 77 38.49 68.11 3.91
CA THR A 77 38.41 69.10 5.04
C THR A 77 37.15 68.80 5.89
N SER A 78 37.27 68.48 7.19
CA SER A 78 37.11 69.34 8.41
C SER A 78 35.67 69.85 8.64
N SER A 79 35.05 69.97 9.83
CA SER A 79 35.44 69.96 11.26
C SER A 79 34.19 70.31 12.12
N GLY A 80 34.10 69.89 13.40
CA GLY A 80 33.33 70.62 14.44
C GLY A 80 32.52 69.81 15.48
N ASP A 81 33.12 69.56 16.67
CA ASP A 81 32.68 69.81 18.08
C ASP A 81 31.21 70.15 18.41
N SER A 82 30.61 69.95 19.61
CA SER A 82 30.96 69.35 20.92
C SER A 82 29.72 69.40 21.86
N THR A 83 29.77 68.63 22.97
CA THR A 83 29.08 68.80 24.30
C THR A 83 27.67 68.24 24.60
N GLY A 84 27.53 67.53 25.74
CA GLY A 84 26.40 67.69 26.66
C GLY A 84 25.61 66.45 27.18
N SER A 85 26.04 65.90 28.33
CA SER A 85 25.23 65.42 29.50
C SER A 85 24.18 64.28 29.43
N LEU A 86 24.36 63.27 30.31
CA LEU A 86 23.37 62.30 30.89
C LEU A 86 22.48 63.00 31.98
N PRO A 87 21.36 62.44 32.57
CA PRO A 87 20.94 61.02 32.79
C PRO A 87 19.37 60.81 32.73
N PRO A 88 18.69 59.85 33.43
CA PRO A 88 18.96 58.44 33.77
C PRO A 88 17.92 57.45 33.15
N ALA A 89 18.16 56.16 33.39
CA ALA A 89 17.43 55.00 32.93
C ALA A 89 15.95 54.90 33.38
N ILE A 90 15.07 54.60 32.42
CA ILE A 90 13.83 53.84 32.60
C ILE A 90 13.91 52.69 31.60
N TRP A 91 14.19 51.49 32.09
CA TRP A 91 14.11 50.25 31.31
C TRP A 91 12.65 49.81 31.28
N GLU A 92 11.91 50.30 30.29
CA GLU A 92 10.63 49.71 29.90
C GLU A 92 10.90 48.49 29.00
N SER A 93 10.21 47.42 29.32
CA SER A 93 10.32 46.09 28.73
C SER A 93 10.12 46.13 27.21
N PRO A 94 10.98 45.50 26.39
CA PRO A 94 10.78 45.52 24.95
C PRO A 94 9.56 44.66 24.58
N ASP A 95 8.67 45.30 23.81
CA ASP A 95 7.54 44.72 23.12
C ASP A 95 7.87 43.36 22.49
N VAL A 96 6.97 42.41 22.69
CA VAL A 96 6.90 41.19 21.88
C VAL A 96 6.61 41.61 20.45
N VAL A 97 7.67 41.75 19.66
CA VAL A 97 7.59 41.89 18.21
C VAL A 97 6.89 40.63 17.69
N PRO A 98 5.74 40.72 17.00
CA PRO A 98 5.14 39.56 16.37
C PRO A 98 6.17 39.00 15.39
N PHE A 99 6.65 37.78 15.65
CA PHE A 99 7.47 37.06 14.70
C PHE A 99 6.77 37.10 13.34
N PRO A 100 7.42 37.61 12.27
CA PRO A 100 6.89 37.38 10.93
C PRO A 100 6.88 35.86 10.70
N PRO A 101 5.90 35.30 9.97
CA PRO A 101 5.92 33.89 9.62
C PRO A 101 7.18 33.62 8.79
N SER A 102 8.24 33.15 9.45
CA SER A 102 9.55 32.90 8.86
C SER A 102 9.56 31.53 8.20
N SER A 103 8.78 31.38 7.13
CA SER A 103 9.03 30.47 6.00
C SER A 103 7.95 30.70 4.93
N PRO A 104 8.30 30.88 3.65
CA PRO A 104 7.32 30.63 2.60
C PRO A 104 6.88 29.15 2.67
N PRO A 105 5.63 28.79 2.35
CA PRO A 105 5.26 27.39 2.18
C PRO A 105 6.23 26.75 1.16
N PRO A 106 6.67 25.50 1.37
CA PRO A 106 7.61 24.87 0.43
C PRO A 106 7.00 24.84 -0.98
N PRO A 107 7.84 24.82 -2.05
CA PRO A 107 7.44 25.17 -3.42
C PRO A 107 6.36 24.27 -4.05
N TRP A 108 5.96 23.21 -3.37
CA TRP A 108 4.90 22.27 -3.73
C TRP A 108 3.63 22.54 -2.90
N ARG A 109 2.86 23.60 -3.18
CA ARG A 109 1.48 23.65 -2.67
C ARG A 109 0.66 22.56 -3.38
N VAL A 110 0.70 21.35 -2.82
CA VAL A 110 0.19 20.12 -3.43
C VAL A 110 -1.35 20.10 -3.50
N PHE A 111 -1.99 20.46 -2.40
CA PHE A 111 -3.44 20.51 -2.27
C PHE A 111 -3.80 21.91 -1.81
N GLU A 112 -4.77 22.53 -2.47
CA GLU A 112 -5.43 23.69 -1.92
C GLU A 112 -6.20 23.23 -0.67
N ASN A 113 -6.39 24.11 0.32
CA ASN A 113 -7.24 23.78 1.47
C ASN A 113 -8.74 23.83 1.08
N SER A 114 -9.06 23.29 -0.10
CA SER A 114 -10.39 23.27 -0.71
C SER A 114 -11.14 22.01 -0.31
N GLU A 115 -12.47 22.08 -0.37
CA GLU A 115 -13.30 20.89 -0.17
C GLU A 115 -13.01 19.81 -1.22
N ASP A 116 -12.85 20.21 -2.48
CA ASP A 116 -12.66 19.26 -3.57
C ASP A 116 -11.33 18.52 -3.46
N ASP A 117 -10.25 19.17 -3.02
CA ASP A 117 -8.98 18.49 -2.78
C ASP A 117 -9.05 17.49 -1.63
N ARG A 118 -9.74 17.82 -0.53
CA ARG A 118 -9.96 16.84 0.56
C ARG A 118 -10.74 15.63 0.08
N LEU A 119 -11.80 15.85 -0.69
CA LEU A 119 -12.64 14.78 -1.24
C LEU A 119 -11.88 13.93 -2.27
N PHE A 120 -11.05 14.56 -3.11
CA PHE A 120 -10.18 13.86 -4.04
C PHE A 120 -9.14 13.01 -3.31
N LEU A 121 -8.48 13.56 -2.29
CA LEU A 121 -7.48 12.84 -1.52
C LEU A 121 -8.07 11.62 -0.81
N VAL A 122 -9.25 11.76 -0.20
CA VAL A 122 -9.99 10.62 0.38
C VAL A 122 -10.29 9.57 -0.68
N LYS A 123 -10.79 9.97 -1.85
CA LYS A 123 -11.00 9.05 -2.98
C LYS A 123 -9.71 8.31 -3.35
N ALA A 124 -8.60 9.03 -3.51
CA ALA A 124 -7.32 8.45 -3.93
C ALA A 124 -6.76 7.46 -2.89
N ILE A 125 -6.87 7.78 -1.60
CA ILE A 125 -6.45 6.90 -0.50
C ILE A 125 -7.29 5.62 -0.49
N VAL A 126 -8.62 5.73 -0.64
CA VAL A 126 -9.51 4.56 -0.67
C VAL A 126 -9.21 3.69 -1.89
N HIS A 127 -8.97 4.28 -3.06
CA HIS A 127 -8.58 3.54 -4.26
C HIS A 127 -7.25 2.81 -4.09
N ALA A 128 -6.24 3.47 -3.52
CA ALA A 128 -4.97 2.82 -3.24
C ALA A 128 -5.10 1.70 -2.20
N ALA A 129 -5.97 1.87 -1.19
CA ALA A 129 -6.27 0.84 -0.22
C ALA A 129 -6.93 -0.40 -0.86
N ASP A 130 -7.84 -0.19 -1.82
CA ASP A 130 -8.48 -1.27 -2.58
C ASP A 130 -7.45 -2.08 -3.41
N LEU A 131 -6.44 -1.40 -3.94
CA LEU A 131 -5.34 -2.00 -4.72
C LEU A 131 -4.08 -2.31 -3.88
N SER A 132 -4.20 -2.37 -2.55
CA SER A 132 -3.05 -2.45 -1.63
C SER A 132 -2.45 -3.84 -1.47
N ALA A 133 -3.13 -4.90 -1.93
CA ALA A 133 -2.74 -6.28 -1.68
C ALA A 133 -1.26 -6.58 -1.98
N GLN A 134 -0.74 -5.97 -3.06
CA GLN A 134 0.63 -6.19 -3.54
C GLN A 134 1.70 -5.34 -2.84
N VAL A 135 1.30 -4.39 -1.97
CA VAL A 135 2.24 -3.58 -1.17
C VAL A 135 2.46 -4.10 0.25
N PHE A 136 1.78 -5.19 0.61
CA PHE A 136 2.02 -5.91 1.86
C PHE A 136 3.21 -6.88 1.77
N PRO A 137 3.74 -7.36 2.91
CA PRO A 137 4.76 -8.39 2.93
C PRO A 137 4.37 -9.59 2.04
N LYS A 138 5.36 -10.19 1.40
CA LYS A 138 5.17 -11.23 0.38
C LYS A 138 4.14 -12.30 0.74
N HIS A 139 4.15 -12.81 1.96
CA HIS A 139 3.22 -13.86 2.35
C HIS A 139 1.75 -13.45 2.36
N ILE A 140 1.47 -12.17 2.62
CA ILE A 140 0.14 -11.60 2.52
C ILE A 140 -0.22 -11.35 1.06
N ALA A 141 0.70 -10.78 0.28
CA ALA A 141 0.49 -10.53 -1.15
C ALA A 141 0.16 -11.82 -1.92
N LEU A 142 0.94 -12.89 -1.72
CA LEU A 142 0.70 -14.18 -2.37
C LEU A 142 -0.63 -14.83 -1.93
N LYS A 143 -1.05 -14.63 -0.68
CA LYS A 143 -2.36 -15.09 -0.21
C LYS A 143 -3.50 -14.38 -0.95
N TRP A 144 -3.41 -13.05 -1.09
CA TRP A 144 -4.38 -12.29 -1.87
C TRP A 144 -4.38 -12.67 -3.36
N SER A 145 -3.20 -12.90 -3.95
CA SER A 145 -3.07 -13.42 -5.32
C SER A 145 -3.79 -14.78 -5.50
N ASN A 146 -3.69 -15.67 -4.51
CA ASN A 146 -4.43 -16.94 -4.53
C ASN A 146 -5.96 -16.73 -4.42
N MET A 147 -6.40 -15.74 -3.64
CA MET A 147 -7.83 -15.45 -3.48
C MET A 147 -8.44 -14.89 -4.77
N ILE A 148 -7.78 -13.95 -5.43
CA ILE A 148 -8.27 -13.40 -6.71
C ILE A 148 -8.21 -14.43 -7.84
N ALA A 149 -7.17 -15.26 -7.89
CA ALA A 149 -7.11 -16.37 -8.87
C ALA A 149 -8.27 -17.36 -8.70
N LYS A 150 -8.67 -17.62 -7.44
CA LYS A 150 -9.84 -18.44 -7.13
C LYS A 150 -11.15 -17.79 -7.57
N GLU A 151 -11.29 -16.49 -7.39
CA GLU A 151 -12.45 -15.73 -7.85
C GLU A 151 -12.58 -15.77 -9.39
N PHE A 152 -11.49 -15.54 -10.12
CA PHE A 152 -11.46 -15.65 -11.58
C PHE A 152 -11.79 -17.05 -12.09
N ALA A 153 -11.30 -18.10 -11.41
CA ALA A 153 -11.68 -19.47 -11.75
C ALA A 153 -13.18 -19.74 -11.53
N TYR A 154 -13.77 -19.19 -10.47
CA TYR A 154 -15.22 -19.30 -10.28
C TYR A 154 -16.00 -18.54 -11.33
N GLN A 155 -15.56 -17.33 -11.72
CA GLN A 155 -16.19 -16.60 -12.81
C GLN A 155 -16.14 -17.41 -14.11
N ALA A 156 -14.98 -17.96 -14.48
CA ALA A 156 -14.83 -18.78 -15.68
C ALA A 156 -15.74 -20.01 -15.68
N LEU A 157 -15.91 -20.65 -14.52
CA LEU A 157 -16.82 -21.78 -14.35
C LEU A 157 -18.28 -21.36 -14.59
N MET A 158 -18.72 -20.24 -14.01
CA MET A 158 -20.08 -19.74 -14.19
C MET A 158 -20.34 -19.30 -15.64
N GLU A 159 -19.40 -18.59 -16.27
CA GLU A 159 -19.48 -18.19 -17.68
C GLU A 159 -19.65 -19.43 -18.57
N SER A 160 -18.84 -20.46 -18.34
CA SER A 160 -18.95 -21.73 -19.08
C SER A 160 -20.27 -22.44 -18.85
N ALA A 161 -20.80 -22.43 -17.62
CA ALA A 161 -22.06 -23.09 -17.29
C ALA A 161 -23.28 -22.40 -17.94
N GLU A 162 -23.22 -21.07 -18.06
CA GLU A 162 -24.26 -20.25 -18.70
C GLU A 162 -24.09 -20.14 -20.23
N GLY A 163 -23.07 -20.78 -20.81
CA GLY A 163 -22.79 -20.71 -22.25
C GLY A 163 -22.30 -19.33 -22.72
N LEU A 164 -21.73 -18.53 -21.81
CA LEU A 164 -21.13 -17.23 -22.10
C LEU A 164 -19.66 -17.39 -22.57
N PRO A 165 -19.13 -16.41 -23.32
CA PRO A 165 -17.70 -16.35 -23.59
C PRO A 165 -16.90 -16.29 -22.28
N VAL A 166 -15.99 -17.26 -22.09
CA VAL A 166 -15.16 -17.34 -20.88
C VAL A 166 -14.07 -16.29 -20.91
N THR A 167 -14.06 -15.41 -19.91
CA THR A 167 -13.13 -14.28 -19.77
C THR A 167 -11.76 -14.74 -19.31
N HIS A 168 -11.70 -15.66 -18.33
CA HIS A 168 -10.45 -16.15 -17.74
C HIS A 168 -10.18 -17.59 -18.17
N GLN A 169 -9.36 -17.75 -19.21
CA GLN A 169 -8.96 -19.06 -19.72
C GLN A 169 -7.71 -19.58 -19.01
N HIS A 170 -7.49 -20.90 -19.07
CA HIS A 170 -6.28 -21.55 -18.55
C HIS A 170 -5.98 -21.19 -17.08
N VAL A 171 -7.02 -21.14 -16.24
CA VAL A 171 -6.88 -20.74 -14.83
C VAL A 171 -5.94 -21.66 -14.04
N ASP A 172 -5.72 -22.88 -14.52
CA ASP A 172 -4.81 -23.88 -13.96
C ASP A 172 -3.33 -23.67 -14.33
N ASP A 173 -3.02 -22.76 -15.26
CA ASP A 173 -1.65 -22.47 -15.71
C ASP A 173 -0.91 -21.54 -14.72
N PRO A 174 0.16 -22.02 -14.06
CA PRO A 174 0.92 -21.20 -13.14
C PRO A 174 1.67 -20.06 -13.80
N LEU A 175 2.14 -20.20 -15.05
CA LEU A 175 2.86 -19.12 -15.72
C LEU A 175 1.93 -17.95 -16.01
N LEU A 176 0.76 -18.22 -16.59
CA LEU A 176 -0.25 -17.21 -16.86
C LEU A 176 -0.72 -16.51 -15.58
N MET A 177 -0.92 -17.27 -14.49
CA MET A 177 -1.25 -16.70 -13.19
C MET A 177 -0.16 -15.73 -12.71
N VAL A 178 1.12 -16.13 -12.72
CA VAL A 178 2.21 -15.26 -12.23
C VAL A 178 2.40 -14.04 -13.14
N GLU A 179 2.32 -14.20 -14.46
CA GLU A 179 2.41 -13.08 -15.41
C GLU A 179 1.29 -12.07 -15.18
N SER A 180 0.07 -12.53 -14.90
CA SER A 180 -1.06 -11.66 -14.53
C SER A 180 -0.79 -10.88 -13.24
N GLN A 181 -0.28 -11.55 -12.19
CA GLN A 181 0.05 -10.88 -10.92
C GLN A 181 1.20 -9.89 -11.06
N HIS A 182 2.24 -10.24 -11.83
CA HIS A 182 3.34 -9.34 -12.17
C HIS A 182 2.84 -8.11 -12.92
N PHE A 183 2.02 -8.30 -13.96
CA PHE A 183 1.43 -7.20 -14.72
C PHE A 183 0.63 -6.28 -13.81
N PHE A 184 -0.27 -6.84 -12.99
CA PHE A 184 -1.08 -6.06 -12.06
C PHE A 184 -0.20 -5.23 -11.09
N ALA A 185 0.76 -5.87 -10.43
CA ALA A 185 1.65 -5.20 -9.48
C ALA A 185 2.52 -4.12 -10.13
N ALA A 186 3.15 -4.42 -11.26
CA ALA A 186 4.11 -3.53 -11.91
C ALA A 186 3.45 -2.42 -12.75
N ARG A 187 2.28 -2.69 -13.36
CA ARG A 187 1.65 -1.77 -14.33
C ARG A 187 0.46 -1.01 -13.76
N LEU A 188 -0.22 -1.52 -12.74
CA LEU A 188 -1.39 -0.87 -12.15
C LEU A 188 -1.09 -0.39 -10.72
N VAL A 189 -0.56 -1.26 -9.87
CA VAL A 189 -0.30 -0.89 -8.46
C VAL A 189 0.88 0.08 -8.35
N ALA A 190 2.01 -0.22 -8.98
CA ALA A 190 3.22 0.58 -8.80
C ALA A 190 3.07 2.07 -9.19
N PRO A 191 2.51 2.45 -10.35
CA PRO A 191 2.35 3.87 -10.69
C PRO A 191 1.51 4.65 -9.67
N LEU A 192 0.39 4.06 -9.21
CA LEU A 192 -0.47 4.66 -8.19
C LEU A 192 0.26 4.86 -6.86
N TRP A 193 0.94 3.82 -6.38
CA TRP A 193 1.64 3.87 -5.09
C TRP A 193 2.89 4.74 -5.11
N VAL A 194 3.61 4.81 -6.24
CA VAL A 194 4.71 5.78 -6.43
C VAL A 194 4.21 7.21 -6.29
N ALA A 195 3.09 7.55 -6.93
CA ALA A 195 2.49 8.88 -6.82
C ALA A 195 2.00 9.14 -5.37
N LEU A 196 1.32 8.17 -4.75
CA LEU A 196 0.76 8.34 -3.41
C LEU A 196 1.85 8.53 -2.32
N VAL A 197 2.91 7.72 -2.34
CA VAL A 197 3.95 7.72 -1.29
C VAL A 197 4.77 9.01 -1.28
N GLN A 198 4.82 9.73 -2.40
CA GLN A 198 5.42 11.07 -2.42
C GLN A 198 4.65 12.06 -1.50
N PHE A 199 3.35 11.86 -1.26
CA PHE A 199 2.56 12.65 -0.29
C PHE A 199 2.66 12.10 1.13
N PHE A 200 2.89 10.79 1.27
CA PHE A 200 2.90 10.08 2.54
C PHE A 200 4.22 9.29 2.70
N PRO A 201 5.35 9.96 2.95
CA PRO A 201 6.66 9.32 2.96
C PRO A 201 6.80 8.24 4.05
N GLN A 202 5.98 8.27 5.11
CA GLN A 202 5.96 7.21 6.12
C GLN A 202 5.54 5.84 5.55
N LEU A 203 4.87 5.82 4.39
CA LEU A 203 4.46 4.60 3.69
C LEU A 203 5.55 4.01 2.78
N HIS A 204 6.80 4.50 2.83
CA HIS A 204 7.87 4.00 1.96
C HIS A 204 8.13 2.49 2.09
N HIS A 205 7.89 1.90 3.27
CA HIS A 205 7.98 0.46 3.48
C HIS A 205 7.02 -0.35 2.57
N CYS A 206 5.87 0.21 2.20
CA CYS A 206 4.95 -0.38 1.21
C CYS A 206 5.62 -0.50 -0.17
N MET A 207 6.45 0.48 -0.56
CA MET A 207 7.21 0.42 -1.82
C MET A 207 8.31 -0.64 -1.77
N THR A 208 8.99 -0.77 -0.63
CA THR A 208 9.98 -1.85 -0.43
C THR A 208 9.33 -3.23 -0.61
N ASN A 209 8.15 -3.44 -0.02
CA ASN A 209 7.39 -4.69 -0.19
C ASN A 209 6.95 -4.90 -1.64
N LEU A 210 6.40 -3.86 -2.29
CA LEU A 210 5.93 -3.94 -3.68
C LEU A 210 7.07 -4.34 -4.63
N HIS A 211 8.23 -3.70 -4.51
CA HIS A 211 9.40 -4.05 -5.33
C HIS A 211 9.86 -5.49 -5.06
N ALA A 212 9.88 -5.93 -3.80
CA ALA A 212 10.23 -7.31 -3.46
C ALA A 212 9.23 -8.33 -4.03
N ASN A 213 7.93 -8.00 -4.05
CA ASN A 213 6.89 -8.86 -4.62
C ASN A 213 6.99 -8.93 -6.15
N ILE A 214 7.22 -7.80 -6.83
CA ILE A 214 7.47 -7.76 -8.28
C ILE A 214 8.68 -8.62 -8.65
N ALA A 215 9.81 -8.44 -7.95
CA ALA A 215 11.02 -9.22 -8.18
C ALA A 215 10.80 -10.73 -7.95
N HIS A 216 9.97 -11.10 -6.96
CA HIS A 216 9.57 -12.49 -6.75
C HIS A 216 8.81 -13.05 -7.96
N TYR A 217 7.86 -12.31 -8.53
CA TYR A 217 7.15 -12.74 -9.73
C TYR A 217 8.08 -12.87 -10.95
N GLU A 218 9.03 -11.96 -11.15
CA GLU A 218 10.02 -12.05 -12.24
C GLU A 218 10.91 -13.29 -12.14
N VAL A 219 11.32 -13.67 -10.92
CA VAL A 219 12.08 -14.91 -10.67
C VAL A 219 11.21 -16.12 -11.02
N GLU A 220 9.95 -16.10 -10.62
CA GLU A 220 9.03 -17.22 -10.81
C GLU A 220 8.62 -17.41 -12.27
N ILE A 221 8.41 -16.32 -13.02
CA ILE A 221 8.21 -16.34 -14.49
C ILE A 221 9.41 -17.03 -15.16
N ARG A 222 10.64 -16.61 -14.85
CA ARG A 222 11.85 -17.23 -15.41
C ARG A 222 11.95 -18.72 -15.09
N ARG A 223 11.61 -19.11 -13.85
CA ARG A 223 11.60 -20.52 -13.42
C ARG A 223 10.62 -21.35 -14.24
N LEU A 224 9.40 -20.85 -14.42
CA LEU A 224 8.33 -21.55 -15.14
C LEU A 224 8.60 -21.63 -16.65
N GLN A 225 9.14 -20.57 -17.26
CA GLN A 225 9.55 -20.57 -18.67
C GLN A 225 10.70 -21.56 -18.95
N ALA A 226 11.71 -21.59 -18.07
CA ALA A 226 12.80 -22.55 -18.18
C ALA A 226 12.31 -23.99 -18.08
N PHE A 227 11.36 -24.25 -17.17
CA PHE A 227 10.74 -25.57 -17.02
C PHE A 227 9.93 -25.98 -18.27
N GLY A 228 9.12 -25.07 -18.81
CA GLY A 228 8.35 -25.32 -20.04
C GLY A 228 9.26 -25.67 -21.23
N THR A 229 10.37 -24.94 -21.38
CA THR A 229 11.37 -25.20 -22.43
C THR A 229 12.04 -26.57 -22.26
N ALA A 230 12.37 -26.95 -21.02
CA ALA A 230 12.96 -28.26 -20.74
C ALA A 230 12.01 -29.42 -21.07
N CYS A 231 10.71 -29.28 -20.75
CA CYS A 231 9.70 -30.27 -21.11
C CYS A 231 9.54 -30.45 -22.62
N GLN A 232 9.52 -29.34 -23.36
CA GLN A 232 9.41 -29.37 -24.82
C GLN A 232 10.61 -30.08 -25.48
N LYS A 233 11.84 -29.85 -24.97
CA LYS A 233 13.05 -30.54 -25.45
C LYS A 233 13.01 -32.04 -25.15
N ALA A 234 12.63 -32.44 -23.93
CA ALA A 234 12.51 -33.85 -23.56
C ALA A 234 11.41 -34.60 -24.33
N HIS A 235 10.34 -33.92 -24.74
CA HIS A 235 9.33 -34.51 -25.61
C HIS A 235 9.78 -34.66 -27.07
N ALA A 236 10.68 -33.81 -27.54
CA ALA A 236 11.29 -33.93 -28.88
C ALA A 236 12.32 -35.08 -28.93
N ASP A 237 13.09 -35.27 -27.85
CA ASP A 237 14.04 -36.36 -27.69
C ASP A 237 13.31 -37.60 -27.13
N SER A 238 12.73 -38.42 -28.00
CA SER A 238 11.68 -39.44 -27.74
C SER A 238 12.02 -40.62 -26.80
N ASN A 239 12.93 -40.46 -25.82
CA ASN A 239 13.31 -41.54 -24.91
C ASN A 239 13.59 -41.13 -23.45
N ASP A 240 13.35 -39.87 -23.06
CA ASP A 240 13.55 -39.43 -21.67
C ASP A 240 12.23 -39.08 -20.97
N LYS A 241 12.13 -39.45 -19.69
CA LYS A 241 10.96 -39.09 -18.87
C LYS A 241 10.86 -37.55 -18.83
N ALA A 242 9.68 -37.01 -19.13
CA ALA A 242 9.44 -35.57 -19.06
C ALA A 242 10.01 -35.02 -17.73
N PRO A 243 10.80 -33.92 -17.77
CA PRO A 243 11.35 -33.35 -16.56
C PRO A 243 10.19 -33.02 -15.62
N VAL A 244 10.17 -33.67 -14.47
CA VAL A 244 9.19 -33.38 -13.43
C VAL A 244 9.61 -32.07 -12.79
N LEU A 245 8.67 -31.14 -12.58
CA LEU A 245 8.94 -29.95 -11.76
C LEU A 245 9.59 -30.44 -10.46
N PRO A 246 10.78 -29.95 -10.07
CA PRO A 246 11.33 -30.32 -8.77
C PRO A 246 10.22 -30.06 -7.74
N ALA A 247 9.95 -31.06 -6.90
CA ALA A 247 8.90 -30.96 -5.88
C ALA A 247 9.03 -29.58 -5.21
N PRO A 248 7.94 -28.82 -5.02
CA PRO A 248 8.05 -27.45 -4.53
C PRO A 248 8.72 -27.47 -3.17
N THR A 249 10.02 -27.20 -3.14
CA THR A 249 10.82 -27.23 -1.91
C THR A 249 10.73 -25.89 -1.19
N ASN A 250 10.24 -24.84 -1.88
CA ASN A 250 10.35 -23.46 -1.44
C ASN A 250 8.96 -22.78 -1.38
N GLU A 251 8.72 -22.10 -0.26
CA GLU A 251 7.51 -21.32 -0.01
C GLU A 251 7.33 -20.21 -1.05
N GLY A 252 6.09 -19.98 -1.48
CA GLY A 252 5.76 -18.92 -2.43
C GLY A 252 6.05 -19.23 -3.91
N GLN A 253 6.41 -20.48 -4.27
CA GLN A 253 6.42 -20.92 -5.67
C GLN A 253 5.00 -21.15 -6.19
N ALA A 254 4.76 -20.80 -7.45
CA ALA A 254 3.54 -21.10 -8.18
C ALA A 254 3.51 -22.57 -8.62
N VAL A 255 2.37 -23.21 -8.38
CA VAL A 255 2.08 -24.59 -8.75
C VAL A 255 0.84 -24.63 -9.63
N PRO A 256 0.78 -25.58 -10.58
CA PRO A 256 -0.39 -25.73 -11.44
C PRO A 256 -1.64 -26.14 -10.64
N GLY A 257 -2.80 -25.84 -11.21
CA GLY A 257 -4.07 -26.37 -10.74
C GLY A 257 -4.09 -27.91 -10.84
N ILE A 258 -4.84 -28.56 -9.96
CA ILE A 258 -4.99 -30.03 -10.01
C ILE A 258 -5.77 -30.50 -11.25
N ASN A 259 -6.54 -29.61 -11.86
CA ASN A 259 -7.29 -29.80 -13.10
C ASN A 259 -7.64 -28.42 -13.69
N LYS A 260 -8.21 -28.41 -14.90
CA LYS A 260 -8.58 -27.19 -15.66
C LYS A 260 -9.54 -26.23 -14.96
N ASN A 261 -10.27 -26.71 -13.95
CA ASN A 261 -11.26 -25.91 -13.22
C ASN A 261 -10.71 -25.43 -11.86
N THR A 262 -9.51 -25.87 -11.47
CA THR A 262 -8.87 -25.46 -10.23
C THR A 262 -7.77 -24.46 -10.58
N PRO A 263 -7.76 -23.27 -9.97
CA PRO A 263 -6.74 -22.29 -10.31
C PRO A 263 -5.35 -22.77 -9.92
N ALA A 264 -4.34 -22.34 -10.67
CA ALA A 264 -2.97 -22.30 -10.20
C ALA A 264 -2.90 -21.46 -8.91
N LYS A 265 -1.86 -21.69 -8.12
CA LYS A 265 -1.68 -20.96 -6.85
C LYS A 265 -0.22 -20.90 -6.43
N PHE A 266 0.10 -19.93 -5.59
CA PHE A 266 1.32 -19.93 -4.80
C PHE A 266 1.21 -20.87 -3.60
N ASN A 267 2.26 -21.65 -3.32
CA ASN A 267 2.33 -22.47 -2.12
C ASN A 267 2.38 -21.62 -0.85
N SER A 268 1.56 -21.99 0.14
CA SER A 268 1.55 -21.34 1.46
C SER A 268 2.92 -21.42 2.13
N PHE A 269 3.26 -20.34 2.83
CA PHE A 269 4.27 -20.34 3.88
C PHE A 269 3.80 -21.31 4.95
N ARG A 270 4.52 -22.42 5.14
CA ARG A 270 4.31 -23.23 6.33
C ARG A 270 4.95 -22.43 7.45
N ILE A 271 4.17 -21.96 8.42
CA ILE A 271 4.75 -21.71 9.74
C ILE A 271 5.28 -23.07 10.16
N ARG A 272 6.59 -23.28 10.03
CA ARG A 272 7.26 -24.47 10.52
C ARG A 272 7.00 -24.44 12.02
N ALA A 273 6.05 -25.23 12.52
CA ALA A 273 5.99 -25.52 13.94
C ALA A 273 7.39 -25.99 14.29
N ALA A 274 8.05 -25.30 15.23
CA ALA A 274 9.36 -25.70 15.71
C ALA A 274 9.23 -27.16 16.14
N SER A 275 9.74 -28.08 15.31
CA SER A 275 9.82 -29.47 15.68
C SER A 275 10.84 -29.52 16.80
N ASN A 276 10.35 -29.52 18.05
CA ASN A 276 11.14 -29.96 19.19
C ASN A 276 11.48 -31.43 18.94
N THR A 277 12.59 -31.66 18.23
CA THR A 277 13.27 -32.95 18.21
C THR A 277 13.91 -33.14 19.57
N THR A 278 13.16 -33.72 20.49
CA THR A 278 13.72 -34.48 21.61
C THR A 278 13.40 -35.95 21.34
N PRO A 279 14.39 -36.84 21.18
CA PRO A 279 14.11 -38.25 20.95
C PRO A 279 13.73 -38.90 22.29
N LEU A 280 12.45 -39.17 22.50
CA LEU A 280 12.00 -39.97 23.64
C LEU A 280 12.15 -41.45 23.30
N LEU A 281 13.08 -42.12 23.98
CA LEU A 281 13.24 -43.56 23.98
C LEU A 281 12.01 -44.23 24.61
N THR A 282 11.53 -45.25 23.91
CA THR A 282 10.44 -46.19 24.22
C THR A 282 10.59 -46.90 25.58
N PRO A 283 9.47 -47.35 26.19
CA PRO A 283 9.47 -48.59 26.94
C PRO A 283 8.53 -49.65 26.32
N SER A 284 9.04 -50.89 26.26
CA SER A 284 8.37 -52.12 25.82
C SER A 284 7.29 -52.62 26.80
N PRO A 285 6.38 -53.53 26.37
CA PRO A 285 5.16 -53.87 27.10
C PRO A 285 5.32 -55.10 28.02
N THR A 286 4.56 -55.18 29.12
CA THR A 286 4.37 -56.43 29.88
C THR A 286 2.98 -56.48 30.54
N SER A 287 2.07 -57.21 29.88
CA SER A 287 1.24 -58.32 30.36
C SER A 287 0.40 -58.25 31.68
N LEU A 288 -0.92 -58.53 31.51
CA LEU A 288 -1.94 -59.16 32.40
C LEU A 288 -2.99 -58.30 33.15
N SER A 289 -4.16 -58.11 32.48
CA SER A 289 -5.54 -58.56 32.81
C SER A 289 -6.18 -58.43 34.23
N PRO A 290 -7.54 -58.44 34.42
CA PRO A 290 -8.65 -58.07 33.52
C PRO A 290 -9.89 -57.35 34.18
N LEU A 291 -10.87 -56.95 33.34
CA LEU A 291 -12.32 -56.73 33.60
C LEU A 291 -12.82 -55.52 34.44
N SER A 292 -13.60 -54.62 33.81
CA SER A 292 -15.06 -54.49 34.06
C SER A 292 -15.73 -53.45 33.14
N ILE A 293 -16.97 -53.75 32.75
CA ILE A 293 -17.87 -53.06 31.83
C ILE A 293 -18.78 -52.08 32.60
N SER A 294 -18.94 -50.83 32.15
CA SER A 294 -20.28 -50.24 31.85
C SER A 294 -20.27 -48.75 31.49
N PRO A 295 -21.33 -48.25 30.80
CA PRO A 295 -21.28 -47.03 29.98
C PRO A 295 -22.16 -45.86 30.46
N ARG A 296 -21.98 -44.71 29.78
CA ARG A 296 -22.85 -43.52 29.63
C ARG A 296 -23.01 -42.58 30.86
N LYS A 297 -22.82 -41.28 30.60
CA LYS A 297 -23.94 -40.33 30.39
C LYS A 297 -23.47 -39.00 29.79
N SER A 298 -24.17 -38.60 28.74
CA SER A 298 -24.24 -37.26 28.18
C SER A 298 -25.04 -36.33 29.11
N HIS A 299 -24.54 -35.14 29.40
CA HIS A 299 -25.38 -34.03 29.84
C HIS A 299 -24.89 -32.73 29.17
N HIS A 300 -25.75 -32.20 28.30
CA HIS A 300 -25.76 -30.80 27.89
C HIS A 300 -26.06 -29.94 29.12
N GLN A 301 -25.30 -28.85 29.31
CA GLN A 301 -25.78 -27.73 30.12
C GLN A 301 -25.30 -26.40 29.52
N LEU A 302 -26.28 -25.60 29.10
CA LEU A 302 -26.19 -24.18 28.74
C LEU A 302 -25.90 -23.34 29.98
N LEU A 303 -24.99 -22.37 29.90
CA LEU A 303 -24.89 -21.21 30.79
C LEU A 303 -24.44 -20.01 29.94
N HIS A 304 -25.36 -19.12 29.55
CA HIS A 304 -25.72 -17.86 30.22
C HIS A 304 -24.62 -16.80 30.26
N ILE A 305 -24.86 -15.76 29.45
CA ILE A 305 -24.14 -14.48 29.38
C ILE A 305 -24.47 -13.67 30.64
N SER A 306 -23.45 -13.05 31.25
CA SER A 306 -23.63 -11.94 32.19
C SER A 306 -22.53 -10.90 31.97
N THR A 307 -22.98 -9.67 31.85
CA THR A 307 -22.24 -8.41 31.63
C THR A 307 -21.78 -7.83 32.96
N THR A 308 -20.54 -7.34 33.04
CA THR A 308 -20.13 -6.29 34.00
C THR A 308 -19.12 -5.36 33.35
N SER A 309 -19.20 -4.09 33.73
CA SER A 309 -18.56 -2.91 33.16
C SER A 309 -17.23 -2.52 33.83
N GLU A 310 -16.53 -1.63 33.11
CA GLU A 310 -15.55 -0.60 33.53
C GLU A 310 -14.06 -0.96 33.73
N ASP A 311 -13.27 -0.26 32.90
CA ASP A 311 -11.99 0.42 33.10
C ASP A 311 -10.75 -0.36 33.57
N ASP A 312 -9.79 -0.58 32.64
CA ASP A 312 -8.47 0.07 32.77
C ASP A 312 -7.65 0.01 31.47
N TYR A 313 -6.96 1.09 31.16
CA TYR A 313 -6.19 1.31 29.94
C TYR A 313 -4.70 1.21 30.27
N THR A 314 -4.06 0.06 30.08
CA THR A 314 -2.59 0.00 30.00
C THR A 314 -2.09 -1.08 29.03
N ALA A 315 -0.98 -0.72 28.39
CA ALA A 315 -0.32 -1.41 27.30
C ALA A 315 0.26 -2.79 27.68
N ASN A 316 0.59 -3.54 26.61
CA ASN A 316 1.26 -4.84 26.54
C ASN A 316 0.33 -6.05 26.54
N ASN A 317 0.00 -6.54 25.35
CA ASN A 317 -0.33 -7.96 25.16
C ASN A 317 0.42 -8.50 23.95
N VAL A 318 1.54 -9.16 24.28
CA VAL A 318 2.12 -10.28 23.52
C VAL A 318 1.10 -11.42 23.61
N ILE A 319 0.48 -11.77 22.49
CA ILE A 319 -0.44 -12.91 22.43
C ILE A 319 0.36 -14.14 21.99
N THR A 320 0.61 -15.03 22.94
CA THR A 320 0.96 -16.43 22.72
C THR A 320 -0.34 -17.20 22.43
N LEU A 321 -0.39 -17.91 21.31
CA LEU A 321 -1.54 -18.70 20.87
C LEU A 321 -1.40 -20.16 21.34
N GLU A 322 -2.47 -20.71 21.94
CA GLU A 322 -2.78 -22.15 21.88
C GLU A 322 -3.55 -22.47 20.59
#